data_AF-A0A2A2M7C5-F1
#
_entry.id   AF-A0A2A2M7C5-F1
#
_cell.length_a   1.000
_cell.length_b   1.000
_cell.length_c   1.000
_cell.angle_alpha   90.00
_cell.angle_beta   90.00
_cell.angle_gamma   90.00
#
_symmetry.space_group_name_H-M   'P 1'
#
loop_
_entity.id
_entity.type
_entity.pdbx_description
1 polymer ?
#
loop_
_entity_poly.entity_id
_entity_poly.type
_entity_poly.pdbx_seq_one_letter_code
_entity_poly.pdbx_strand_id
1 'polypeptide(L)'
;MNNLPIQTYESVVQQRDALEKKLADMAAENAALKASQSEIYDYTQQFTNSDDREMWNAMHDIYKLSSALETPVTDELTRELMAKGVEDAASSLFGTGYSFDLLMAYAAQLRKGINDAQ
;
A
#
# COMPACT_ATOMS: atom_id res chain seq x y z
N MET A 1 16.60 -26.61 22.06
CA MET A 1 15.42 -27.10 21.31
C MET A 1 14.59 -25.88 20.99
N ASN A 2 14.46 -25.51 19.71
CA ASN A 2 13.59 -24.42 19.29
C ASN A 2 12.14 -24.90 19.39
N ASN A 3 11.46 -24.60 20.49
CA ASN A 3 10.01 -24.76 20.59
C ASN A 3 9.35 -23.60 19.84
N LEU A 4 9.29 -23.69 18.51
CA LEU A 4 8.35 -22.87 17.77
C LEU A 4 6.93 -23.30 18.16
N PRO A 5 6.02 -22.37 18.51
CA PRO A 5 4.64 -22.71 18.81
C PRO A 5 4.02 -23.47 17.63
N ILE A 6 3.45 -24.64 17.89
CA ILE A 6 2.67 -25.36 16.88
C ILE A 6 1.40 -24.54 16.64
N GLN A 7 1.29 -23.90 15.47
CA GLN A 7 0.06 -23.26 15.05
C GLN A 7 -1.01 -24.33 14.81
N THR A 8 -2.24 -24.07 15.25
CA THR A 8 -3.36 -24.96 14.95
C THR A 8 -3.67 -24.91 13.46
N TYR A 9 -4.20 -26.00 12.91
CA TYR A 9 -4.67 -26.04 11.52
C TYR A 9 -5.63 -24.88 11.21
N GLU A 10 -6.56 -24.60 12.12
CA GLU A 10 -7.51 -23.48 12.02
C GLU A 10 -6.81 -22.12 11.92
N SER A 11 -5.76 -21.88 12.71
CA SER A 11 -5.01 -20.62 12.66
C SER A 11 -4.29 -20.41 11.33
N VAL A 12 -3.71 -21.48 10.77
CA VAL A 12 -3.02 -21.42 9.47
C VAL A 12 -4.02 -21.16 8.35
N VAL A 13 -5.20 -21.79 8.38
CA VAL A 13 -6.26 -21.56 7.40
C VAL A 13 -6.75 -20.11 7.45
N GLN A 14 -7.01 -19.57 8.65
CA GLN A 14 -7.41 -18.17 8.81
C GLN A 14 -6.35 -17.18 8.28
N GLN A 15 -5.07 -17.45 8.54
CA GLN A 15 -3.98 -16.63 8.02
C GLN A 15 -3.91 -16.68 6.48
N ARG A 16 -4.06 -17.88 5.89
CA ARG A 16 -4.11 -18.05 4.43
C ARG A 16 -5.27 -17.27 3.84
N ASP A 17 -6.48 -17.44 4.36
CA ASP A 17 -7.68 -16.80 3.83
C ASP A 17 -7.57 -15.26 3.90
N ALA A 18 -6.98 -14.74 4.98
CA ALA A 18 -6.69 -13.32 5.11
C ALA A 18 -5.67 -12.81 4.07
N LEU A 19 -4.64 -13.59 3.76
CA LEU A 19 -3.65 -13.27 2.73
C LEU A 19 -4.25 -13.35 1.32
N GLU A 20 -5.03 -14.39 1.03
CA GLU A 20 -5.73 -14.55 -0.25
C GLU A 20 -6.67 -13.37 -0.53
N LYS A 21 -7.39 -12.90 0.51
CA LYS A 21 -8.23 -11.71 0.39
C LYS A 21 -7.41 -10.46 0.05
N LYS A 22 -6.32 -10.19 0.79
CA LYS A 22 -5.45 -9.03 0.51
C LYS A 22 -4.86 -9.06 -0.91
N LEU A 23 -4.45 -10.24 -1.37
CA LEU A 23 -3.96 -10.41 -2.74
C LEU A 23 -5.04 -10.13 -3.78
N ALA A 24 -6.28 -10.59 -3.55
CA ALA A 24 -7.40 -10.30 -4.44
C ALA A 24 -7.71 -8.79 -4.49
N ASP A 25 -7.72 -8.12 -3.34
CA ASP A 25 -7.98 -6.68 -3.24
C ASP A 25 -6.87 -5.87 -3.97
N MET A 26 -5.59 -6.25 -3.80
CA MET A 26 -4.47 -5.63 -4.54
C MET A 26 -4.53 -5.91 -6.05
N ALA A 27 -4.97 -7.10 -6.45
CA ALA A 27 -5.11 -7.43 -7.87
C ALA A 27 -6.23 -6.59 -8.51
N ALA A 28 -7.33 -6.35 -7.79
CA ALA A 28 -8.40 -5.46 -8.22
C ALA A 28 -7.92 -4.01 -8.35
N GLU A 29 -7.19 -3.49 -7.36
CA GLU A 29 -6.58 -2.15 -7.43
C GLU A 29 -5.64 -2.02 -8.63
N ASN A 30 -4.75 -3.00 -8.85
CA ASN A 30 -3.88 -3.02 -10.01
C ASN A 30 -4.62 -3.08 -11.35
N ALA A 31 -5.74 -3.82 -11.41
CA ALA A 31 -6.56 -3.88 -12.62
C ALA A 31 -7.20 -2.52 -12.93
N ALA A 32 -7.68 -1.81 -11.91
CA ALA A 32 -8.23 -0.45 -12.05
C ALA A 32 -7.17 0.55 -12.52
N LEU A 33 -5.96 0.50 -11.95
CA LEU A 33 -4.84 1.35 -12.37
C LEU A 33 -4.46 1.12 -13.84
N LYS A 34 -4.39 -0.14 -14.27
CA LYS A 34 -4.09 -0.49 -15.67
C LYS A 34 -5.19 -0.03 -16.63
N ALA A 35 -6.45 -0.12 -16.22
CA ALA A 35 -7.57 0.39 -17.01
C ALA A 35 -7.46 1.91 -17.18
N SER A 36 -7.24 2.64 -16.08
CA SER A 36 -7.04 4.10 -16.13
C SER A 36 -5.84 4.50 -16.99
N GLN A 37 -4.73 3.77 -16.90
CA GLN A 37 -3.56 4.00 -17.76
C GLN A 37 -3.89 3.81 -19.25
N SER A 38 -4.67 2.78 -19.59
CA SER A 38 -5.11 2.54 -20.97
C SER A 38 -6.00 3.67 -21.48
N GLU A 39 -6.95 4.14 -20.67
CA GLU A 39 -7.83 5.26 -21.03
C GLU A 39 -7.03 6.55 -21.27
N ILE A 40 -6.04 6.83 -20.44
CA ILE A 40 -5.13 7.97 -20.61
C ILE A 40 -4.36 7.84 -21.93
N TYR A 41 -3.83 6.65 -22.22
CA TYR A 41 -3.11 6.41 -23.47
C TYR A 41 -4.02 6.69 -24.69
N ASP A 42 -5.22 6.11 -24.72
CA ASP A 42 -6.17 6.31 -25.82
C ASP A 42 -6.60 7.78 -25.96
N TYR A 43 -6.74 8.51 -24.85
CA TYR A 43 -7.00 9.94 -24.86
C TYR A 43 -5.82 10.74 -25.46
N THR A 44 -4.57 10.43 -25.07
CA THR A 44 -3.39 11.12 -25.65
C THR A 44 -3.23 10.90 -27.15
N GLN A 45 -3.60 9.72 -27.64
CA GLN A 45 -3.51 9.38 -29.06
C GLN A 45 -4.47 10.21 -29.94
N GLN A 46 -5.51 10.82 -29.36
CA GLN A 46 -6.42 11.69 -30.10
C GLN A 46 -5.79 13.04 -30.46
N PHE A 47 -4.73 13.45 -29.74
CA PHE A 47 -4.07 14.75 -29.89
C PHE A 47 -2.70 14.66 -30.58
N THR A 48 -2.31 13.51 -31.10
CA THR A 48 -0.97 13.30 -31.70
C THR A 48 -0.74 14.15 -32.96
N ASN A 49 -1.82 14.67 -33.58
CA ASN A 49 -1.77 15.58 -34.73
C ASN A 49 -2.34 16.97 -34.41
N SER A 50 -2.58 17.28 -33.14
CA SER A 50 -3.09 18.58 -32.69
C SER A 50 -1.99 19.64 -32.64
N ASP A 51 -2.39 20.92 -32.59
CA ASP A 51 -1.43 22.00 -32.35
C ASP A 51 -0.86 21.96 -30.91
N ASP A 52 0.25 22.65 -30.69
CA ASP A 52 0.97 22.65 -29.41
C ASP A 52 0.10 23.10 -28.22
N ARG A 53 -0.91 23.94 -28.45
CA ARG A 53 -1.79 24.47 -27.39
C ARG A 53 -2.84 23.43 -26.98
N GLU A 54 -3.46 22.75 -27.94
CA GLU A 54 -4.38 21.65 -27.67
C GLU A 54 -3.68 20.48 -26.98
N MET A 55 -2.47 20.13 -27.43
CA MET A 55 -1.66 19.08 -26.82
C MET A 55 -1.26 19.43 -25.37
N TRP A 56 -0.92 20.70 -25.12
CA TRP A 56 -0.62 21.19 -23.77
C TRP A 56 -1.82 21.11 -22.82
N ASN A 57 -3.01 21.50 -23.29
CA ASN A 57 -4.24 21.41 -22.49
C ASN A 57 -4.61 19.96 -22.17
N ALA A 58 -4.53 19.05 -23.15
CA ALA A 58 -4.80 17.62 -22.95
C ALA A 58 -3.84 17.01 -21.92
N MET A 59 -2.53 17.34 -21.99
CA MET A 59 -1.53 16.88 -21.03
C MET A 59 -1.80 17.42 -19.62
N HIS A 60 -2.22 18.68 -19.51
CA HIS A 60 -2.56 19.30 -18.23
C HIS A 60 -3.79 18.63 -17.58
N ASP A 61 -4.79 18.26 -18.36
CA ASP A 61 -5.97 17.54 -17.88
C ASP A 61 -5.64 16.12 -17.43
N ILE A 62 -4.78 15.40 -18.17
CA ILE A 62 -4.26 14.09 -17.76
C ILE A 62 -3.49 14.17 -16.45
N TYR A 63 -2.65 15.20 -16.29
CA TYR A 63 -1.89 15.40 -15.06
C TYR A 63 -2.81 15.61 -13.84
N LYS A 64 -3.91 16.34 -14.01
CA LYS A 64 -4.92 16.50 -12.94
C LYS A 64 -5.64 15.19 -12.62
N LEU A 65 -6.00 14.40 -13.63
CA LEU A 65 -6.67 13.11 -13.44
C LEU A 65 -5.76 12.07 -12.78
N SER A 66 -4.47 12.05 -13.16
CA SER A 66 -3.49 11.08 -12.65
C SER A 66 -2.95 11.42 -11.26
N SER A 67 -2.89 12.70 -10.88
CA SER A 67 -2.40 13.14 -9.56
C SER A 67 -3.32 12.75 -8.39
N ALA A 68 -4.56 12.33 -8.67
CA ALA A 68 -5.52 11.84 -7.68
C ALA A 68 -5.62 10.30 -7.61
N LEU A 69 -4.75 9.56 -8.32
CA LEU A 69 -4.76 8.10 -8.25
C LEU A 69 -4.20 7.62 -6.91
N GLU A 70 -5.11 7.28 -6.00
CA GLU A 70 -4.78 6.67 -4.71
C GLU A 70 -4.66 5.14 -4.84
N THR A 71 -3.81 4.56 -3.99
CA THR A 71 -3.63 3.10 -3.89
C THR A 71 -3.91 2.64 -2.46
N PRO A 72 -5.14 2.84 -1.94
CA PRO A 72 -5.44 2.66 -0.53
C PRO A 72 -5.14 1.24 -0.01
N VAL A 73 -5.31 0.20 -0.84
CA VAL A 73 -5.03 -1.19 -0.46
C VAL A 73 -3.52 -1.41 -0.37
N THR A 74 -2.76 -0.92 -1.35
CA THR A 74 -1.30 -0.99 -1.33
C THR A 74 -0.71 -0.14 -0.18
N ASP A 75 -1.29 1.01 0.10
CA ASP A 75 -0.84 1.90 1.18
C ASP A 75 -1.10 1.27 2.56
N GLU A 76 -2.27 0.65 2.75
CA GLU A 76 -2.58 -0.11 3.97
C GLU A 76 -1.61 -1.27 4.18
N LEU A 77 -1.35 -2.05 3.12
CA LEU A 77 -0.37 -3.14 3.18
C LEU A 77 1.03 -2.63 3.55
N THR A 78 1.46 -1.53 2.92
CA THR A 78 2.79 -0.95 3.17
C THR A 78 2.92 -0.49 4.62
N ARG A 79 1.88 0.17 5.17
CA ARG A 79 1.83 0.56 6.59
C ARG A 79 1.90 -0.65 7.52
N GLU A 80 1.18 -1.72 7.20
CA GLU A 80 1.22 -2.96 7.99
C GLU A 80 2.61 -3.61 7.98
N LEU A 81 3.27 -3.67 6.82
CA LEU A 81 4.61 -4.23 6.69
C LEU A 81 5.65 -3.41 7.45
N MET A 82 5.58 -2.08 7.36
CA MET A 82 6.45 -1.20 8.15
C MET A 82 6.24 -1.40 9.66
N ALA A 83 4.99 -1.47 10.11
CA ALA A 83 4.67 -1.71 11.51
C ALA A 83 5.22 -3.06 12.00
N LYS A 84 5.01 -4.15 11.23
CA LYS A 84 5.55 -5.47 11.54
C LYS A 84 7.07 -5.48 11.62
N GLY A 85 7.75 -4.81 10.68
CA GLY A 85 9.21 -4.69 10.71
C GLY A 85 9.73 -4.00 11.97
N VAL A 86 9.02 -2.97 12.44
CA VAL A 86 9.35 -2.29 13.70
C VAL A 86 9.14 -3.22 14.91
N GLU A 87 8.04 -3.97 14.94
CA GLU A 87 7.74 -4.92 16.03
C GLU A 87 8.76 -6.05 16.10
N ASP A 88 9.14 -6.60 14.95
CA ASP A 88 10.16 -7.65 14.85
C ASP A 88 11.52 -7.14 15.34
N ALA A 89 11.91 -5.93 14.92
CA ALA A 89 13.14 -5.29 15.37
C ALA A 89 13.11 -4.99 16.89
N ALA A 90 11.99 -4.47 17.41
CA ALA A 90 11.83 -4.18 18.82
C ALA A 90 11.94 -5.44 19.68
N SER A 91 11.24 -6.50 19.26
CA SER A 91 11.25 -7.80 19.92
C SER A 91 12.63 -8.45 19.90
N SER A 92 13.34 -8.36 18.77
CA SER A 92 14.67 -8.95 18.57
C SER A 92 15.78 -8.22 19.35
N LEU A 93 15.76 -6.89 19.35
CA LEU A 93 16.86 -6.08 19.92
C LEU A 93 16.68 -5.75 21.40
N PHE A 94 15.44 -5.57 21.85
CA PHE A 94 15.16 -5.07 23.20
C PHE A 94 14.36 -6.05 24.04
N GLY A 95 13.43 -6.78 23.42
CA GLY A 95 12.54 -7.73 24.09
C GLY A 95 11.48 -7.06 24.99
N THR A 96 11.90 -6.23 25.95
CA THR A 96 11.02 -5.47 26.87
C THR A 96 11.68 -4.15 27.31
N GLY A 97 10.89 -3.24 27.92
CA GLY A 97 11.36 -1.99 28.50
C GLY A 97 11.10 -0.77 27.63
N TYR A 98 11.56 0.40 28.07
CA TYR A 98 11.18 1.69 27.48
C TYR A 98 11.36 1.75 25.94
N SER A 99 12.50 1.31 25.42
CA SER A 99 12.76 1.31 23.97
C SER A 99 11.84 0.35 23.21
N PHE A 100 11.50 -0.79 23.80
CA PHE A 100 10.52 -1.72 23.23
C PHE A 100 9.12 -1.07 23.18
N ASP A 101 8.66 -0.53 24.31
CA ASP A 101 7.32 0.09 24.43
C ASP A 101 7.16 1.28 23.48
N LEU A 102 8.22 2.09 23.34
CA LEU A 102 8.24 3.22 22.41
C LEU A 102 8.11 2.76 20.95
N LEU A 103 8.85 1.72 20.56
CA LEU A 103 8.79 1.19 19.20
C LEU A 103 7.44 0.49 18.92
N MET A 104 6.86 -0.20 19.90
CA MET A 104 5.51 -0.77 19.79
C MET A 104 4.45 0.34 19.61
N ALA A 105 4.58 1.45 20.33
CA ALA A 105 3.69 2.61 20.15
C ALA A 105 3.85 3.23 18.75
N TYR A 106 5.08 3.33 18.25
CA TYR A 106 5.35 3.81 16.90
C TYR A 106 4.78 2.88 15.81
N ALA A 107 4.93 1.56 15.97
CA ALA A 107 4.31 0.57 15.07
C ALA A 107 2.77 0.71 15.04
N ALA A 108 2.14 1.00 16.18
CA ALA A 108 0.71 1.28 16.23
C ALA A 108 0.33 2.58 15.50
N GLN A 109 1.17 3.61 15.54
CA GLN A 109 0.97 4.83 14.76
C GLN A 109 1.11 4.58 13.26
N LEU A 110 2.10 3.81 12.82
CA LEU A 110 2.29 3.45 11.42
C LEU A 110 1.02 2.81 10.83
N ARG A 111 0.35 1.92 11.57
CA ARG A 111 -0.91 1.30 11.11
C ARG A 111 -2.06 2.28 10.93
N LYS A 112 -2.12 3.33 11.75
CA LYS A 112 -3.17 4.36 11.66
C LYS A 112 -2.96 5.34 10.50
N GLY A 113 -1.80 5.29 9.85
CA GLY A 113 -1.33 6.37 8.99
C GLY A 113 -0.76 7.49 9.87
N ILE A 114 0.51 7.83 9.64
CA ILE A 114 1.14 8.96 10.32
C ILE A 114 0.57 10.23 9.68
N ASN A 115 -0.51 10.76 10.25
CA ASN A 115 -1.04 12.07 9.90
C ASN A 115 -0.30 13.15 10.71
N ASP A 116 1.01 13.28 10.54
CA ASP A 116 1.83 14.32 11.19
C ASP A 116 2.40 15.34 10.19
N ALA A 117 1.65 15.64 9.12
CA ALA A 117 1.94 16.77 8.24
C ALA A 117 0.66 17.57 7.98
N GLN A 118 0.37 18.50 8.90
CA GLN A 118 -0.34 19.74 8.58
C GLN A 118 0.68 20.79 8.18
#